data_AF-R7QMZ2-F1
#
_entry.id   AF-R7QMZ2-F1
#
_cell.length_a   1.000
_cell.length_b   1.000
_cell.length_c   1.000
_cell.angle_alpha   90.00
_cell.angle_beta   90.00
_cell.angle_gamma   90.00
#
_symmetry.space_group_name_H-M   'P 1'
#
loop_
_entity.id
_entity.type
_entity.pdbx_description
1 polymer ?
#
loop_
_entity_poly.entity_id
_entity_poly.type
_entity_poly.pdbx_seq_one_letter_code
_entity_poly.pdbx_strand_id
1 'polypeptide(L)'
;MQHRPQGPVQPETQAHRKLRIEHEKQEPIREFKKKTREAALVRFWQKHRGRRFGTVIRYDCRKKLADAWPRVKGRIKDEDDMEPPQVVPGMNR
;
A
#
# COMPACT_ATOMS: atom_id res chain seq x y z
N MET A 1 -45.42 17.31 44.86
CA MET A 1 -44.46 16.29 44.40
C MET A 1 -45.26 15.08 43.93
N GLN A 2 -45.51 14.93 42.63
CA GLN A 2 -46.23 13.76 42.12
C GLN A 2 -45.23 12.63 41.87
N HIS A 3 -45.37 11.52 42.57
CA HIS A 3 -44.58 10.31 42.34
C HIS A 3 -45.11 9.61 41.10
N ARG A 4 -44.29 9.49 40.06
CA ARG A 4 -44.60 8.70 38.86
C ARG A 4 -44.62 7.22 39.26
N PRO A 5 -45.76 6.52 39.18
CA PRO A 5 -45.78 5.10 39.48
C PRO A 5 -45.03 4.38 38.35
N GLN A 6 -43.96 3.66 38.71
CA GLN A 6 -43.35 2.73 37.77
C GLN A 6 -44.30 1.53 37.64
N GLY A 7 -44.78 1.30 36.42
CA GLY A 7 -45.60 0.13 36.11
C GLY A 7 -44.84 -1.18 36.36
N PRO A 8 -45.53 -2.34 36.37
CA PRO A 8 -44.90 -3.63 36.63
C PRO A 8 -43.76 -3.87 35.64
N VAL A 9 -42.55 -4.08 36.16
CA VAL A 9 -41.38 -4.44 35.38
C VAL A 9 -41.64 -5.82 34.77
N GLN A 10 -41.87 -5.85 33.46
CA GLN A 10 -42.13 -7.10 32.73
C GLN A 10 -40.89 -8.00 32.84
N PRO A 11 -41.02 -9.29 33.21
CA PRO A 11 -39.89 -10.19 33.26
C PRO A 11 -39.33 -10.36 31.85
N GLU A 12 -38.07 -9.97 31.68
CA GLU A 12 -37.36 -10.10 30.41
C GLU A 12 -37.37 -11.57 29.95
N THR A 13 -37.96 -11.82 28.78
CA THR A 13 -38.02 -13.17 28.23
C THR A 13 -36.59 -13.66 27.95
N GLN A 14 -36.37 -14.97 28.05
CA GLN A 14 -35.06 -15.57 27.83
C GLN A 14 -34.49 -15.24 26.43
N ALA A 15 -35.37 -15.03 25.44
CA ALA A 15 -34.99 -14.61 24.09
C ALA A 15 -34.40 -13.18 24.07
N HIS A 16 -35.01 -12.22 24.76
CA HIS A 16 -34.47 -10.85 24.86
C HIS A 16 -33.12 -10.81 25.58
N ARG A 17 -32.96 -11.62 26.63
CA ARG A 17 -31.66 -11.76 27.32
C ARG A 17 -30.58 -12.27 26.37
N LYS A 18 -30.86 -13.32 25.58
CA LYS A 18 -29.91 -13.87 24.60
C LYS A 18 -29.54 -12.84 23.52
N LEU A 19 -30.52 -12.11 22.97
CA LEU A 19 -30.27 -11.07 21.97
C LEU A 19 -29.39 -9.93 22.50
N ARG A 20 -29.62 -9.50 23.75
CA ARG A 20 -28.79 -8.48 24.41
C ARG A 20 -27.34 -8.95 24.56
N ILE A 21 -27.13 -10.17 25.03
CA ILE A 21 -25.80 -10.77 25.20
C ILE A 21 -25.09 -10.91 23.85
N GLU A 22 -25.78 -11.33 22.80
CA GLU A 22 -25.20 -11.43 21.46
C GLU A 22 -24.85 -10.05 20.87
N HIS A 23 -25.69 -9.04 21.09
CA HIS A 23 -25.36 -7.66 20.70
C HIS A 23 -24.14 -7.14 21.46
N GLU A 24 -24.07 -7.37 22.77
CA GLU A 24 -22.96 -6.96 23.64
C GLU A 24 -21.64 -7.65 23.24
N LYS A 25 -21.69 -8.88 22.70
CA LYS A 25 -20.53 -9.55 22.08
C LYS A 25 -20.14 -8.97 20.71
N GLN A 26 -21.09 -8.40 19.96
CA GLN A 26 -20.83 -7.81 18.65
C GLN A 26 -20.22 -6.40 18.74
N GLU A 27 -20.58 -5.62 19.75
CA GLU A 27 -20.04 -4.29 20.01
C GLU A 27 -18.51 -4.23 20.09
N PRO A 28 -17.79 -5.09 20.86
CA PRO A 28 -16.33 -5.05 20.91
C PRO A 28 -15.69 -5.37 19.55
N ILE A 29 -16.32 -6.23 18.74
CA ILE A 29 -15.86 -6.53 17.38
C ILE A 29 -16.04 -5.30 16.47
N ARG A 30 -17.17 -4.58 16.60
CA ARG A 30 -17.44 -3.34 15.85
C ARG A 30 -16.45 -2.24 16.23
N GLU A 31 -16.20 -2.06 17.53
CA GLU A 31 -15.22 -1.09 18.03
C GLU A 31 -13.81 -1.41 17.55
N PHE A 32 -13.40 -2.68 17.62
CA PHE A 32 -12.10 -3.13 17.12
C PHE A 32 -11.93 -2.82 15.62
N LYS A 33 -12.95 -3.13 14.80
CA LYS A 33 -12.96 -2.80 13.37
C LYS A 33 -12.87 -1.29 13.12
N LYS A 34 -13.58 -0.48 13.91
CA LYS A 34 -13.55 0.99 13.82
C LYS A 34 -12.14 1.53 14.09
N LYS A 35 -11.52 1.12 15.21
CA LYS A 35 -10.14 1.51 15.57
C LYS A 35 -9.13 1.08 14.52
N THR A 36 -9.29 -0.13 13.97
CA THR A 36 -8.42 -0.64 12.89
C THR A 36 -8.52 0.22 11.63
N ARG A 37 -9.74 0.63 11.25
CA ARG A 37 -9.97 1.51 10.10
C ARG A 37 -9.37 2.90 10.32
N GLU A 38 -9.56 3.48 11.51
CA GLU A 38 -8.97 4.77 11.88
C GLU A 38 -7.44 4.74 11.79
N ALA A 39 -6.80 3.70 12.33
CA ALA A 39 -5.34 3.52 12.21
C ALA A 39 -4.88 3.38 10.75
N ALA A 40 -5.63 2.63 9.93
CA ALA A 40 -5.33 2.48 8.50
C ALA A 40 -5.44 3.82 7.74
N LEU A 41 -6.45 4.64 8.05
CA LEU A 41 -6.61 5.97 7.47
C LEU A 41 -5.48 6.90 7.87
N VAL A 42 -5.11 6.95 9.15
CA VAL A 42 -3.96 7.76 9.62
C VAL A 42 -2.69 7.37 8.86
N ARG A 43 -2.40 6.07 8.76
CA ARG A 43 -1.26 5.55 7.99
C ARG A 43 -1.35 5.93 6.51
N PHE A 44 -2.54 5.89 5.91
CA PHE A 44 -2.75 6.30 4.53
C PHE A 44 -2.40 7.79 4.32
N TRP A 45 -2.91 8.69 5.16
CA TRP A 45 -2.64 10.12 5.05
C TRP A 45 -1.16 10.46 5.28
N GLN A 46 -0.51 9.79 6.24
CA GLN A 46 0.93 9.91 6.45
C GLN A 46 1.72 9.48 5.20
N LYS A 47 1.39 8.31 4.63
CA LYS A 47 2.00 7.82 3.39
C LYS A 47 1.72 8.75 2.21
N HIS A 48 0.52 9.31 2.13
CA HIS A 48 0.11 10.22 1.07
C HIS A 48 0.95 11.50 1.08
N ARG A 49 1.12 12.10 2.26
CA ARG A 49 1.97 13.29 2.45
C ARG A 49 3.44 13.01 2.14
N GLY A 50 3.93 11.80 2.42
CA GLY A 50 5.31 11.39 2.17
C GLY A 50 5.60 10.83 0.77
N ARG A 51 4.66 10.88 -0.18
CA ARG A 51 4.92 10.37 -1.55
C ARG A 51 6.00 11.20 -2.23
N ARG A 52 6.99 10.52 -2.79
CA ARG A 52 8.02 11.12 -3.64
C ARG A 52 7.69 10.81 -5.09
N PHE A 53 7.38 11.85 -5.87
CA PHE A 53 7.08 11.75 -7.30
C PHE A 53 8.29 11.97 -8.21
N GLY A 54 9.36 12.54 -7.67
CA GLY A 54 10.62 12.68 -8.39
C GLY A 54 11.24 11.31 -8.68
N THR A 55 12.07 11.26 -9.73
CA THR A 55 12.81 10.04 -10.10
C THR A 55 13.80 9.69 -8.99
N VAL A 56 13.60 8.54 -8.35
CA VAL A 56 14.54 8.00 -7.35
C VAL A 56 15.31 6.86 -7.98
N ILE A 57 16.62 7.04 -8.12
CA ILE A 57 17.54 5.98 -8.52
C ILE A 57 17.84 5.17 -7.25
N ARG A 58 17.30 3.95 -7.17
CA ARG A 58 17.49 3.08 -5.99
C ARG A 58 18.80 2.30 -6.04
N TYR A 59 19.31 2.04 -7.23
CA TYR A 59 20.47 1.19 -7.47
C TYR A 59 21.44 1.89 -8.41
N ASP A 60 22.41 2.58 -7.83
CA ASP A 60 23.41 3.33 -8.60
C ASP A 60 24.26 2.42 -9.48
N CYS A 61 24.54 1.19 -9.03
CA CYS A 61 25.25 0.20 -9.85
C CYS A 61 24.54 -0.08 -11.17
N ARG A 62 23.22 -0.28 -11.15
CA ARG A 62 22.41 -0.53 -12.36
C ARG A 62 22.35 0.71 -13.26
N LYS A 63 22.27 1.89 -12.65
CA LYS A 63 22.29 3.16 -13.41
C LYS A 63 23.61 3.32 -14.16
N LYS A 64 24.75 3.13 -13.47
CA LYS A 64 26.09 3.21 -14.07
C LYS A 64 26.26 2.23 -15.22
N LEU A 65 25.80 0.99 -15.08
CA LEU A 65 25.82 0.02 -16.17
C LEU A 65 24.98 0.49 -17.36
N ALA A 66 23.72 0.88 -17.13
CA ALA A 66 22.83 1.34 -18.20
C ALA A 66 23.31 2.61 -18.92
N ASP A 67 24.09 3.45 -18.24
CA ASP A 67 24.72 4.64 -18.80
C ASP A 67 25.97 4.31 -19.63
N ALA A 68 26.69 3.23 -19.29
CA ALA A 68 27.85 2.75 -20.03
C ALA A 68 27.50 1.92 -21.28
N TRP A 69 26.27 1.41 -21.38
CA TRP A 69 25.84 0.58 -22.50
C TRP A 69 25.69 1.39 -23.81
N PRO A 70 26.14 0.86 -24.96
CA PRO A 70 26.05 1.55 -26.25
C PRO A 70 24.59 1.75 -26.67
N ARG A 71 24.29 2.92 -27.25
CA ARG A 71 22.92 3.28 -27.66
C ARG A 71 22.84 3.75 -29.11
N VAL A 72 21.76 3.36 -29.78
CA VAL A 72 21.38 3.88 -31.10
C VAL A 72 19.96 4.44 -31.01
N LYS A 73 19.78 5.73 -31.32
CA LYS A 73 18.48 6.43 -31.19
C LYS A 73 17.81 6.24 -29.81
N GLY A 74 18.60 6.22 -28.75
CA GLY A 74 18.15 6.09 -27.36
C GLY A 74 17.87 4.66 -26.88
N ARG A 75 17.85 3.66 -27.78
CA ARG A 75 17.75 2.24 -27.43
C ARG A 75 19.13 1.68 -27.13
N ILE A 76 19.22 0.76 -26.17
CA ILE A 76 20.41 -0.05 -25.97
C ILE A 76 20.61 -0.88 -27.24
N LYS A 77 21.84 -0.94 -27.73
CA LYS A 77 22.21 -1.75 -28.88
C LYS A 77 22.38 -3.20 -28.41
N ASP A 78 21.70 -4.14 -29.04
CA ASP A 78 21.90 -5.56 -28.77
C ASP A 78 23.27 -5.98 -29.33
N GLU A 79 23.92 -6.95 -28.68
CA GLU A 79 25.27 -7.37 -29.07
C GLU A 79 25.32 -7.92 -30.51
N ASP A 80 24.21 -8.44 -31.03
CA ASP A 80 24.10 -8.94 -32.41
C ASP A 80 24.07 -7.82 -33.47
N ASP A 81 23.76 -6.59 -33.09
CA ASP A 81 23.81 -5.42 -33.99
C ASP A 81 25.20 -4.78 -34.02
N MET A 82 26.16 -5.24 -33.20
CA MET A 82 27.56 -4.81 -33.29
C MET A 82 28.11 -5.21 -34.65
N GLU A 83 28.08 -4.27 -35.60
CA GLU A 83 28.88 -4.38 -36.82
C GLU A 83 30.30 -4.78 -36.39
N PRO A 84 30.83 -5.92 -36.87
CA PRO A 84 32.16 -6.36 -36.49
C PRO A 84 33.12 -5.20 -36.74
N PRO A 85 34.11 -4.98 -35.86
CA PRO A 85 35.05 -3.88 -36.04
C PRO A 85 35.54 -3.92 -37.48
N GLN A 86 35.33 -2.84 -38.22
CA GLN A 86 35.85 -2.70 -39.57
C GLN A 86 37.37 -2.78 -39.44
N VAL A 87 37.92 -3.98 -39.63
CA VAL A 87 39.36 -4.18 -39.74
C VAL A 87 39.71 -3.50 -41.05
N VAL A 88 40.03 -2.20 -41.01
CA VAL A 88 40.55 -1.47 -42.16
C VAL A 88 41.82 -2.20 -42.61
N PRO A 89 41.80 -2.93 -43.74
CA PRO A 89 42.99 -3.60 -44.20
C PRO A 89 43.90 -2.53 -44.77
N GLY A 90 45.07 -2.32 -44.16
CA GLY A 90 46.16 -1.57 -44.80
C GLY A 90 46.72 -0.35 -44.08
N MET A 91 46.57 -0.21 -42.75
CA MET A 91 47.40 0.73 -42.00
C MET A 91 48.54 -0.01 -41.28
N ASN A 92 49.41 -0.63 -42.08
CA ASN A 92 50.76 -0.96 -41.64
C ASN A 92 51.69 0.15 -42.13
N ARG A 93 52.49 0.65 -41.17
CA ARG A 93 53.55 1.67 -41.21
C ARG A 93 54.26 1.88 -42.55
#